data_AF-A0A7S1XUI5-F1
#
_entry.id   AF-A0A7S1XUI5-F1
#
_cell.length_a   1.000
_cell.length_b   1.000
_cell.length_c   1.000
_cell.angle_alpha   90.00
_cell.angle_beta   90.00
_cell.angle_gamma   90.00
#
_symmetry.space_group_name_H-M   'P 1'
#
loop_
_entity.id
_entity.type
_entity.pdbx_description
1 polymer ?
#
loop_
_entity_poly.entity_id
_entity_poly.type
_entity_poly.pdbx_seq_one_letter_code
_entity_poly.pdbx_strand_id
1 'polypeptide(L)'
;PRYVLAFGVTRPAVARRTDDPQRHREYAPPPSDAPGTQRRSEEDRLFRSSAFHPEASAKEIQRLLAREQLETRNPARTRSAHRRSPHKASLQNQRASVKRRKKAKTMDQLRAMGFDGPEAEQALRQADGDIEVAVNMLVNGAVAPATESPASAGVDDSAAVEMLVAMGFPADQAQRALNASAGDANAAAELLMQPVIEEFHAVRPFAYSEQYEDDDGEEEDLGEIVVNDEMHNPLAAMRPGEDGRTAAQASETGATIAAEAEHERKVRLTSMGFSEADVARGLTRANGDAAVAAGFLTFPT
;
A
#
# COMPACT_ATOMS: atom_id res chain seq x y z
N PRO A 1 -19.97 27.94 58.50
CA PRO A 1 -19.28 26.63 58.42
C PRO A 1 -18.67 26.39 57.02
N ARG A 2 -17.42 26.81 56.84
CA ARG A 2 -16.61 26.62 55.63
C ARG A 2 -15.68 25.44 55.88
N TYR A 3 -15.82 24.35 55.12
CA TYR A 3 -14.81 23.28 55.09
C TYR A 3 -13.91 23.50 53.87
N VAL A 4 -12.66 23.88 54.14
CA VAL A 4 -11.57 23.93 53.18
C VAL A 4 -10.79 22.63 53.36
N LEU A 5 -10.91 21.70 52.41
CA LEU A 5 -10.10 20.49 52.37
C LEU A 5 -8.83 20.80 51.56
N ALA A 6 -7.74 21.04 52.28
CA ALA A 6 -6.39 21.15 51.71
C ALA A 6 -5.82 19.73 51.52
N PHE A 7 -5.78 19.25 50.28
CA PHE A 7 -5.00 18.07 49.93
C PHE A 7 -3.57 18.51 49.57
N GLY A 8 -2.66 18.34 50.53
CA GLY A 8 -1.23 18.43 50.30
C GLY A 8 -0.74 17.14 49.65
N VAL A 9 -0.38 17.21 48.36
CA VAL A 9 0.32 16.11 47.68
C VAL A 9 1.81 16.42 47.71
N THR A 10 2.51 15.69 48.56
CA THR A 10 3.97 15.62 48.67
C THR A 10 4.58 15.09 47.36
N ARG A 11 5.45 15.89 46.73
CA ARG A 11 6.30 15.45 45.61
C ARG A 11 7.42 14.53 46.12
N PRO A 12 7.64 13.33 45.53
CA PRO A 12 8.86 12.57 45.81
C PRO A 12 10.05 13.22 45.09
N ALA A 13 11.09 13.53 45.87
CA ALA A 13 12.38 13.99 45.38
C ALA A 13 13.07 12.85 44.63
N VAL A 14 13.20 12.97 43.31
CA VAL A 14 14.01 12.05 42.50
C VAL A 14 15.48 12.42 42.71
N ALA A 15 16.17 11.57 43.47
CA ALA A 15 17.61 11.64 43.69
C ALA A 15 18.35 11.52 42.36
N ARG A 16 19.17 12.53 42.06
CA ARG A 16 20.18 12.49 41.01
C ARG A 16 21.24 11.45 41.43
N ARG A 17 21.28 10.30 40.75
CA ARG A 17 22.45 9.41 40.77
C ARG A 17 23.47 9.97 39.78
N THR A 18 24.47 10.64 40.33
CA THR A 18 25.78 10.80 39.71
C THR A 18 26.55 9.47 39.84
N ASP A 19 27.55 9.34 38.97
CA ASP A 19 28.72 8.45 39.11
C ASP A 19 28.54 6.99 38.67
N ASP A 20 28.97 6.74 37.42
CA ASP A 20 29.58 5.46 37.04
C ASP A 20 30.82 5.71 36.16
N PRO A 21 31.97 6.11 36.75
CA PRO A 21 33.25 6.09 36.06
C PRO A 21 33.87 4.70 36.22
N GLN A 22 34.42 4.16 35.12
CA GLN A 22 35.17 2.90 35.02
C GLN A 22 34.40 1.65 34.59
N ARG A 23 34.06 1.60 33.29
CA ARG A 23 34.20 0.36 32.53
C ARG A 23 35.34 0.49 31.53
N HIS A 24 36.56 0.30 32.05
CA HIS A 24 37.65 -0.25 31.27
C HIS A 24 37.22 -1.64 30.80
N ARG A 25 36.63 -1.73 29.60
CA ARG A 25 36.62 -2.99 28.86
C ARG A 25 37.87 -3.01 28.00
N GLU A 26 38.75 -3.89 28.42
CA GLU A 26 39.89 -4.44 27.70
C GLU A 26 39.73 -4.36 26.17
N TYR A 27 40.68 -3.67 25.57
CA TYR A 27 41.05 -3.82 24.18
C TYR A 27 41.57 -5.25 24.00
N ALA A 28 40.70 -6.18 23.59
CA ALA A 28 41.14 -7.43 23.01
C ALA A 28 41.63 -7.11 21.58
N PRO A 29 42.90 -7.38 21.24
CA PRO A 29 43.35 -7.19 19.86
C PRO A 29 42.60 -8.18 18.94
N PRO A 30 42.18 -7.75 17.75
CA PRO A 30 41.58 -8.64 16.79
C PRO A 30 42.60 -9.72 16.37
N PRO A 31 42.18 -10.98 16.17
CA PRO A 31 43.06 -12.01 15.65
C PRO A 31 43.51 -11.63 14.23
N SER A 32 44.77 -11.24 14.11
CA SER A 32 45.57 -11.44 12.91
C SER A 32 45.67 -12.95 12.70
N ASP A 33 45.09 -13.46 11.62
CA ASP A 33 45.67 -14.49 10.73
C ASP A 33 44.56 -15.19 9.93
N ALA A 34 44.49 -14.89 8.62
CA ALA A 34 44.56 -15.86 7.53
C ALA A 34 44.08 -15.25 6.19
N PRO A 35 44.98 -15.07 5.20
CA PRO A 35 44.59 -14.82 3.81
C PRO A 35 44.28 -16.17 3.14
N GLY A 36 43.00 -16.50 2.99
CA GLY A 36 42.58 -17.79 2.43
C GLY A 36 41.25 -17.73 1.70
N THR A 37 41.31 -17.40 0.40
CA THR A 37 40.41 -17.95 -0.64
C THR A 37 38.89 -17.84 -0.45
N GLN A 38 38.31 -16.63 -0.48
CA GLN A 38 36.86 -16.48 -0.78
C GLN A 38 36.53 -15.29 -1.69
N ARG A 39 37.50 -14.83 -2.50
CA ARG A 39 37.29 -13.72 -3.46
C ARG A 39 36.98 -14.16 -4.89
N ARG A 40 36.54 -15.41 -5.10
CA ARG A 40 36.40 -16.01 -6.43
C ARG A 40 35.00 -16.50 -6.81
N SER A 41 33.95 -16.17 -6.05
CA SER A 41 32.59 -16.67 -6.32
C SER A 41 31.48 -15.61 -6.38
N GLU A 42 31.78 -14.32 -6.20
CA GLU A 42 30.79 -13.26 -6.42
C GLU A 42 30.78 -12.72 -7.86
N GLU A 43 31.92 -12.73 -8.56
CA GLU A 43 31.96 -12.29 -9.97
C GLU A 43 31.25 -13.28 -10.92
N ASP A 44 31.19 -14.58 -10.58
CA ASP A 44 30.46 -15.58 -11.39
C ASP A 44 28.94 -15.58 -11.15
N ARG A 45 28.45 -14.98 -10.05
CA ARG A 45 26.99 -14.88 -9.78
C ARG A 45 26.34 -13.69 -10.48
N LEU A 46 27.10 -12.65 -10.83
CA LEU A 46 26.58 -11.51 -11.60
C LEU A 46 26.47 -11.79 -13.10
N PHE A 47 27.13 -12.84 -13.62
CA PHE A 47 27.06 -13.19 -15.05
C PHE A 47 25.93 -14.16 -15.43
N ARG A 48 25.27 -14.81 -14.47
CA ARG A 48 24.17 -15.77 -14.76
C ARG A 48 22.75 -15.24 -14.58
N SER A 49 22.55 -14.07 -13.97
CA SER A 49 21.21 -13.47 -13.82
C SER A 49 20.86 -12.45 -14.89
N SER A 50 21.79 -12.06 -15.77
CA SER A 50 21.44 -11.37 -17.01
C SER A 50 21.11 -12.41 -18.10
N ALA A 51 19.97 -13.08 -17.95
CA ALA A 51 19.24 -13.50 -19.13
C ALA A 51 18.82 -12.22 -19.85
N PHE A 52 19.75 -11.71 -20.67
CA PHE A 52 19.53 -10.67 -21.65
C PHE A 52 18.35 -11.14 -22.49
N HIS A 53 17.16 -10.58 -22.23
CA HIS A 53 16.07 -10.60 -23.19
C HIS A 53 16.31 -9.40 -24.11
N PRO A 54 17.00 -9.57 -25.26
CA PRO A 54 17.29 -8.45 -26.17
C PRO A 54 16.01 -7.74 -26.65
N GLU A 55 14.87 -8.42 -26.63
CA GLU A 55 13.57 -7.81 -26.98
C GLU A 55 13.02 -6.84 -25.92
N ALA A 56 13.27 -7.08 -24.63
CA ALA A 56 12.81 -6.16 -23.58
C ALA A 56 13.62 -4.84 -23.62
N SER A 57 14.92 -4.95 -23.91
CA SER A 57 15.81 -3.81 -24.08
C SER A 57 15.46 -2.96 -25.31
N ALA A 58 15.08 -3.58 -26.44
CA ALA A 58 14.69 -2.85 -27.64
C ALA A 58 13.43 -1.98 -27.43
N LYS A 59 12.45 -2.46 -26.67
CA LYS A 59 11.24 -1.69 -26.32
C LYS A 59 11.54 -0.56 -25.33
N GLU A 60 12.44 -0.77 -24.38
CA GLU A 60 12.91 0.27 -23.44
C GLU A 60 13.64 1.38 -24.20
N ILE A 61 14.53 1.02 -25.14
CA ILE A 61 15.26 1.96 -25.99
C ILE A 61 14.30 2.71 -26.92
N GLN A 62 13.31 2.04 -27.52
CA GLN A 62 12.28 2.72 -28.31
C GLN A 62 11.42 3.67 -27.46
N ARG A 63 11.10 3.33 -26.21
CA ARG A 63 10.36 4.21 -25.29
C ARG A 63 11.17 5.43 -24.90
N LEU A 64 12.46 5.27 -24.62
CA LEU A 64 13.35 6.38 -24.31
C LEU A 64 13.54 7.29 -25.52
N LEU A 65 13.75 6.72 -26.72
CA LEU A 65 13.87 7.49 -27.95
C LEU A 65 12.56 8.22 -28.30
N ALA A 66 11.40 7.58 -28.11
CA ALA A 66 10.10 8.21 -28.31
C ALA A 66 9.85 9.36 -27.31
N ARG A 67 10.30 9.20 -26.05
CA ARG A 67 10.21 10.23 -25.01
C ARG A 67 11.09 11.43 -25.37
N GLU A 68 12.31 11.20 -25.84
CA GLU A 68 13.24 12.25 -26.27
C GLU A 68 12.73 13.00 -27.51
N GLN A 69 12.13 12.30 -28.48
CA GLN A 69 11.52 12.94 -29.64
C GLN A 69 10.25 13.74 -29.31
N LEU A 70 9.47 13.31 -28.30
CA LEU A 70 8.33 14.10 -27.80
C LEU A 70 8.78 15.36 -27.05
N GLU A 71 9.93 15.32 -26.37
CA GLU A 71 10.46 16.44 -25.61
C GLU A 71 11.05 17.54 -26.51
N THR A 72 11.67 17.16 -27.64
CA THR A 72 12.22 18.11 -28.61
C THR A 72 11.16 18.76 -29.52
N ARG A 73 10.00 18.14 -29.71
CA ARG A 73 8.98 18.62 -30.65
C ARG A 73 8.01 19.66 -30.07
N ASN A 74 8.11 20.01 -28.77
CA ASN A 74 7.16 20.94 -28.15
C ASN A 74 7.73 21.82 -27.01
N PRO A 75 8.82 22.59 -27.23
CA PRO A 75 9.40 23.48 -26.20
C PRO A 75 8.46 24.62 -25.78
N ALA A 76 7.40 24.89 -26.53
CA ALA A 76 6.40 25.92 -26.21
C ALA A 76 5.37 25.48 -25.16
N ARG A 77 5.12 24.17 -24.98
CA ARG A 77 4.11 23.66 -24.03
C ARG A 77 4.63 23.58 -22.59
N THR A 78 5.92 23.39 -22.36
CA THR A 78 6.51 23.26 -21.01
C THR A 78 6.69 24.60 -20.30
N ARG A 79 6.75 25.72 -21.04
CA ARG A 79 6.84 27.08 -20.47
C ARG A 79 5.50 27.63 -19.96
N SER A 80 4.37 27.12 -20.45
CA SER A 80 3.03 27.56 -20.01
C SER A 80 2.57 26.89 -18.69
N ALA A 81 3.05 25.67 -18.40
CA ALA A 81 2.71 24.96 -17.16
C ALA A 81 3.36 25.54 -15.89
N HIS A 82 4.42 26.35 -16.04
CA HIS A 82 5.15 26.97 -14.92
C HIS A 82 4.62 28.36 -14.52
N ARG A 83 3.57 28.86 -15.18
CA ARG A 83 2.80 30.04 -14.74
C ARG A 83 1.59 29.68 -13.87
N ARG A 84 1.59 28.50 -13.23
CA ARG A 84 0.74 28.28 -12.03
C ARG A 84 1.11 29.35 -11.03
N SER A 85 0.25 30.37 -10.90
CA SER A 85 0.54 31.63 -10.23
C SER A 85 1.18 31.38 -8.86
N PRO A 86 2.35 31.98 -8.53
CA PRO A 86 3.02 31.79 -7.24
C PRO A 86 2.10 32.12 -6.05
N HIS A 87 1.09 32.95 -6.30
CA HIS A 87 0.02 33.25 -5.36
C HIS A 87 -0.79 32.02 -4.91
N LYS A 88 -1.16 31.10 -5.82
CA LYS A 88 -1.93 29.89 -5.46
C LYS A 88 -1.08 28.92 -4.62
N ALA A 89 0.20 28.75 -4.97
CA ALA A 89 1.13 27.94 -4.19
C ALA A 89 1.36 28.52 -2.77
N SER A 90 1.48 29.85 -2.67
CA SER A 90 1.61 30.53 -1.37
C SER A 90 0.38 30.32 -0.47
N LEU A 91 -0.83 30.45 -1.01
CA LEU A 91 -2.07 30.20 -0.27
C LEU A 91 -2.20 28.74 0.21
N GLN A 92 -1.78 27.78 -0.63
CA GLN A 92 -1.78 26.36 -0.26
C GLN A 92 -0.78 26.07 0.87
N ASN A 93 0.43 26.65 0.80
CA ASN A 93 1.44 26.54 1.85
C ASN A 93 1.00 27.20 3.16
N GLN A 94 0.33 28.36 3.10
CA GLN A 94 -0.25 28.99 4.29
C GLN A 94 -1.32 28.09 4.94
N ARG A 95 -2.28 27.57 4.16
CA ARG A 95 -3.31 26.65 4.67
C ARG A 95 -2.70 25.39 5.28
N ALA A 96 -1.70 24.80 4.63
CA ALA A 96 -0.97 23.65 5.16
C ALA A 96 -0.24 24.00 6.46
N SER A 97 0.40 25.17 6.56
CA SER A 97 1.09 25.61 7.77
C SER A 97 0.15 25.79 8.96
N VAL A 98 -1.05 26.36 8.73
CA VAL A 98 -2.07 26.53 9.78
C VAL A 98 -2.57 25.17 10.26
N LYS A 99 -2.82 24.23 9.34
CA LYS A 99 -3.20 22.84 9.70
C LYS A 99 -2.09 22.14 10.49
N ARG A 100 -0.83 22.26 10.08
CA ARG A 100 0.33 21.70 10.79
C ARG A 100 0.49 22.28 12.19
N ARG A 101 0.30 23.60 12.36
CA ARG A 101 0.34 24.26 13.68
C ARG A 101 -0.78 23.76 14.59
N LYS A 102 -2.00 23.58 14.05
CA LYS A 102 -3.12 23.00 14.82
C LYS A 102 -2.80 21.57 15.25
N LYS A 103 -2.35 20.71 14.32
CA LYS A 103 -1.94 19.33 14.61
C LYS A 103 -0.80 19.25 15.63
N ALA A 104 0.18 20.17 15.57
CA ALA A 104 1.25 20.22 16.56
C ALA A 104 0.73 20.54 17.96
N LYS A 105 -0.17 21.53 18.08
CA LYS A 105 -0.79 21.88 19.37
C LYS A 105 -1.62 20.73 19.95
N THR A 106 -2.39 20.02 19.12
CA THR A 106 -3.18 18.87 19.59
C THR A 106 -2.28 17.71 20.00
N MET A 107 -1.19 17.47 19.27
CA MET A 107 -0.18 16.47 19.62
C MET A 107 0.54 16.80 20.94
N ASP A 108 0.94 18.05 21.15
CA ASP A 108 1.56 18.51 22.40
C ASP A 108 0.59 18.36 23.58
N GLN A 109 -0.71 18.58 23.37
CA GLN A 109 -1.74 18.37 24.38
C GLN A 109 -1.90 16.88 24.76
N LEU A 110 -1.89 15.96 23.78
CA LEU A 110 -1.90 14.51 24.05
C LEU A 110 -0.66 14.06 24.82
N ARG A 111 0.53 14.56 24.43
CA ARG A 111 1.78 14.30 25.16
C ARG A 111 1.75 14.83 26.58
N ALA A 112 1.17 16.01 26.81
CA ALA A 112 1.01 16.58 28.14
C ALA A 112 0.06 15.75 29.03
N MET A 113 -0.85 14.97 28.44
CA MET A 113 -1.71 14.02 29.16
C MET A 113 -1.02 12.67 29.44
N GLY A 114 0.20 12.47 28.94
CA GLY A 114 1.00 11.26 29.18
C GLY A 114 0.88 10.18 28.11
N PHE A 115 0.22 10.46 26.98
CA PHE A 115 0.18 9.53 25.86
C PHE A 115 1.48 9.56 25.06
N ASP A 116 1.86 8.39 24.51
CA ASP A 116 3.06 8.26 23.69
C ASP A 116 2.94 9.00 22.37
N GLY A 117 4.04 9.62 21.93
CA GLY A 117 4.11 10.38 20.68
C GLY A 117 3.60 9.65 19.43
N PRO A 118 4.06 8.41 19.14
CA PRO A 118 3.60 7.67 17.96
C PRO A 118 2.13 7.25 18.07
N GLU A 119 1.70 6.77 19.23
CA GLU A 119 0.31 6.32 19.47
C GLU A 119 -0.69 7.48 19.36
N ALA A 120 -0.36 8.63 19.97
CA ALA A 120 -1.14 9.85 19.87
C ALA A 120 -1.25 10.37 18.42
N GLU A 121 -0.20 10.24 17.61
CA GLU A 121 -0.28 10.62 16.21
C GLU A 121 -1.21 9.70 15.42
N GLN A 122 -1.15 8.39 15.66
CA GLN A 122 -2.01 7.41 15.01
C GLN A 122 -3.48 7.61 15.40
N ALA A 123 -3.76 7.83 16.69
CA ALA A 123 -5.07 8.18 17.20
C ALA A 123 -5.62 9.44 16.52
N LEU A 124 -4.81 10.51 16.42
CA LEU A 124 -5.20 11.75 15.72
C LEU A 124 -5.45 11.54 14.23
N ARG A 125 -4.75 10.61 13.57
CA ARG A 125 -5.02 10.27 12.16
C ARG A 125 -6.36 9.55 12.00
N GLN A 126 -6.67 8.61 12.89
CA GLN A 126 -7.94 7.88 12.88
C GLN A 126 -9.12 8.75 13.30
N ALA A 127 -8.88 9.73 14.16
CA ALA A 127 -9.86 10.70 14.65
C ALA A 127 -9.97 11.97 13.80
N ASP A 128 -9.37 12.02 12.59
CA ASP A 128 -9.37 13.20 11.70
C ASP A 128 -8.92 14.52 12.37
N GLY A 129 -8.08 14.42 13.41
CA GLY A 129 -7.57 15.55 14.17
C GLY A 129 -8.44 16.02 15.33
N ASP A 130 -9.51 15.29 15.69
CA ASP A 130 -10.30 15.51 16.89
C ASP A 130 -9.58 14.93 18.13
N ILE A 131 -9.36 15.76 19.15
CA ILE A 131 -8.64 15.36 20.37
C ILE A 131 -9.51 14.45 21.23
N GLU A 132 -10.81 14.70 21.34
CA GLU A 132 -11.67 13.92 22.26
C GLU A 132 -11.85 12.50 21.75
N VAL A 133 -12.07 12.36 20.44
CA VAL A 133 -12.13 11.05 19.79
C VAL A 133 -10.79 10.33 19.91
N ALA A 134 -9.66 11.02 19.65
CA ALA A 134 -8.34 10.42 19.79
C ALA A 134 -8.06 9.95 21.23
N VAL A 135 -8.38 10.74 22.25
CA VAL A 135 -8.25 10.36 23.66
C VAL A 135 -9.12 9.15 23.97
N ASN A 136 -10.37 9.12 23.51
CA ASN A 136 -11.26 7.99 23.71
C ASN A 136 -10.71 6.71 23.06
N MET A 137 -10.10 6.81 21.89
CA MET A 137 -9.44 5.67 21.23
C MET A 137 -8.22 5.16 22.00
N LEU A 138 -7.38 6.07 22.51
CA LEU A 138 -6.19 5.74 23.30
C LEU A 138 -6.58 5.08 24.63
N VAL A 139 -7.57 5.64 25.35
CA VAL A 139 -8.02 5.10 26.64
C VAL A 139 -8.67 3.72 26.50
N ASN A 140 -9.41 3.49 25.41
CA ASN A 140 -10.07 2.20 25.16
C ASN A 140 -9.13 1.17 24.49
N GLY A 141 -7.87 1.51 24.20
CA GLY A 141 -6.95 0.65 23.46
C GLY A 141 -7.42 0.32 22.04
N ALA A 142 -8.30 1.16 21.47
CA ALA A 142 -8.85 0.98 20.12
C ALA A 142 -7.87 1.41 19.03
N VAL A 143 -6.82 2.14 19.41
CA VAL A 143 -5.66 2.32 18.55
C VAL A 143 -4.95 0.98 18.55
N ALA A 144 -5.27 0.12 17.58
CA ALA A 144 -4.43 -1.02 17.27
C ALA A 144 -3.01 -0.47 17.28
N PRO A 145 -2.10 -1.01 18.12
CA PRO A 145 -0.75 -0.49 18.19
C PRO A 145 -0.33 -0.38 16.73
N ALA A 146 0.22 0.77 16.33
CA ALA A 146 1.13 0.72 15.21
C ALA A 146 2.14 -0.32 15.66
N THR A 147 1.86 -1.60 15.36
CA THR A 147 2.82 -2.58 14.93
C THR A 147 3.63 -1.74 13.99
N GLU A 148 4.71 -1.22 14.57
CA GLU A 148 5.90 -0.82 13.91
C GLU A 148 6.01 -1.85 12.81
N SER A 149 5.55 -1.50 11.61
CA SER A 149 5.85 -2.28 10.43
C SER A 149 7.35 -2.16 10.48
N PRO A 150 8.06 -3.23 10.92
CA PRO A 150 9.44 -3.10 11.31
C PRO A 150 10.07 -2.59 10.03
N ALA A 151 10.56 -1.35 10.11
CA ALA A 151 11.20 -0.72 8.99
C ALA A 151 12.51 -1.46 8.85
N SER A 152 12.45 -2.68 8.28
CA SER A 152 13.51 -3.53 7.77
C SER A 152 14.89 -3.17 8.29
N ALA A 153 15.04 -3.11 9.61
CA ALA A 153 16.31 -3.31 10.23
C ALA A 153 16.49 -4.81 10.05
N GLY A 154 17.36 -5.20 9.12
CA GLY A 154 17.63 -6.58 8.77
C GLY A 154 18.10 -7.36 10.00
N VAL A 155 17.14 -7.74 10.83
CA VAL A 155 17.29 -8.75 11.87
C VAL A 155 17.35 -10.04 11.08
N ASP A 156 18.58 -10.45 10.83
CA ASP A 156 19.02 -11.66 10.12
C ASP A 156 17.90 -12.65 9.80
N ASP A 157 17.21 -12.44 8.67
CA ASP A 157 16.24 -13.39 8.12
C ASP A 157 16.86 -14.80 8.01
N SER A 158 18.19 -14.89 7.95
CA SER A 158 18.98 -16.12 8.01
C SER A 158 18.62 -17.01 9.22
N ALA A 159 18.49 -16.45 10.42
CA ALA A 159 18.22 -17.25 11.62
C ALA A 159 16.78 -17.83 11.61
N ALA A 160 15.82 -17.04 11.13
CA ALA A 160 14.43 -17.48 10.98
C ALA A 160 14.27 -18.53 9.86
N VAL A 161 14.98 -18.35 8.73
CA VAL A 161 15.03 -19.34 7.64
C VAL A 161 15.65 -20.64 8.13
N GLU A 162 16.77 -20.59 8.85
CA GLU A 162 17.42 -21.78 9.42
C GLU A 162 16.50 -22.56 10.37
N MET A 163 15.72 -21.85 11.20
CA MET A 163 14.75 -22.49 12.09
C MET A 163 13.64 -23.23 11.31
N LEU A 164 13.07 -22.61 10.27
CA LEU A 164 12.06 -23.23 9.42
C LEU A 164 12.62 -24.41 8.61
N VAL A 165 13.87 -24.29 8.13
CA VAL A 165 14.57 -25.39 7.45
C VAL A 165 14.85 -26.55 8.41
N ALA A 166 15.23 -26.26 9.67
CA ALA A 166 15.41 -27.28 10.70
C ALA A 166 14.09 -27.99 11.06
N MET A 167 12.94 -27.32 10.90
CA MET A 167 11.61 -27.93 11.02
C MET A 167 11.19 -28.77 9.80
N GLY A 168 12.01 -28.79 8.74
CA GLY A 168 11.79 -29.61 7.55
C GLY A 168 11.12 -28.89 6.38
N PHE A 169 10.91 -27.57 6.46
CA PHE A 169 10.42 -26.80 5.33
C PHE A 169 11.55 -26.48 4.34
N PRO A 170 11.32 -26.50 3.02
CA PRO A 170 12.35 -26.12 2.06
C PRO A 170 12.66 -24.62 2.16
N ALA A 171 13.94 -24.27 2.04
CA ALA A 171 14.44 -22.90 2.24
C ALA A 171 13.69 -21.85 1.38
N ASP A 172 13.37 -22.19 0.14
CA ASP A 172 12.63 -21.30 -0.77
C ASP A 172 11.20 -21.00 -0.27
N GLN A 173 10.52 -21.99 0.32
CA GLN A 173 9.19 -21.79 0.90
C GLN A 173 9.28 -21.04 2.23
N ALA A 174 10.24 -21.38 3.07
CA ALA A 174 10.52 -20.67 4.32
C ALA A 174 10.75 -19.17 4.10
N GLN A 175 11.57 -18.82 3.11
CA GLN A 175 11.86 -17.43 2.78
C GLN A 175 10.63 -16.70 2.22
N ARG A 176 9.82 -17.36 1.38
CA ARG A 176 8.54 -16.78 0.90
C ARG A 176 7.55 -16.56 2.03
N ALA A 177 7.42 -17.52 2.94
CA ALA A 177 6.52 -17.44 4.09
C ALA A 177 6.97 -16.35 5.07
N LEU A 178 8.28 -16.19 5.30
CA LEU A 178 8.84 -15.09 6.09
C LEU A 178 8.57 -13.73 5.45
N ASN A 179 8.73 -13.60 4.13
CA ASN A 179 8.38 -12.38 3.42
C ASN A 179 6.87 -12.05 3.54
N ALA A 180 6.00 -13.05 3.48
CA ALA A 180 4.55 -12.89 3.62
C ALA A 180 4.11 -12.56 5.05
N SER A 181 4.83 -13.05 6.05
CA SER A 181 4.59 -12.82 7.48
C SER A 181 5.40 -11.65 8.06
N ALA A 182 6.01 -10.83 7.21
CA ALA A 182 6.84 -9.69 7.60
C ALA A 182 7.99 -10.03 8.58
N GLY A 183 8.59 -11.21 8.43
CA GLY A 183 9.74 -11.68 9.21
C GLY A 183 9.40 -12.44 10.49
N ASP A 184 8.12 -12.71 10.77
CA ASP A 184 7.72 -13.50 11.93
C ASP A 184 7.80 -15.01 11.63
N ALA A 185 8.76 -15.70 12.26
CA ALA A 185 8.99 -17.13 12.07
C ALA A 185 7.83 -18.03 12.51
N ASN A 186 7.05 -17.63 13.52
CA ASN A 186 5.89 -18.40 13.98
C ASN A 186 4.73 -18.26 12.98
N ALA A 187 4.44 -17.04 12.55
CA ALA A 187 3.42 -16.79 11.54
C ALA A 187 3.79 -17.42 10.18
N ALA A 188 5.07 -17.42 9.80
CA ALA A 188 5.57 -18.14 8.63
C ALA A 188 5.33 -19.65 8.74
N ALA A 189 5.58 -20.26 9.91
CA ALA A 189 5.32 -21.68 10.14
C ALA A 189 3.83 -22.01 10.03
N GLU A 190 2.94 -21.17 10.56
CA GLU A 190 1.49 -21.32 10.40
C GLU A 190 1.05 -21.25 8.94
N LEU A 191 1.60 -20.31 8.17
CA LEU A 191 1.34 -20.18 6.73
C LEU A 191 1.81 -21.41 5.94
N LEU A 192 2.92 -22.03 6.33
CA LEU A 192 3.45 -23.24 5.68
C LEU A 192 2.69 -24.52 6.08
N MET A 193 2.12 -24.55 7.29
CA MET A 193 1.27 -25.65 7.75
C MET A 193 -0.13 -25.59 7.17
N GLN A 194 -0.62 -24.39 6.86
CA GLN A 194 -1.82 -24.25 6.06
C GLN A 194 -1.52 -24.88 4.69
N PRO A 195 -2.27 -25.91 4.26
CA PRO A 195 -2.13 -26.39 2.90
C PRO A 195 -2.44 -25.20 2.02
N VAL A 196 -1.41 -24.62 1.42
CA VAL A 196 -1.57 -23.55 0.46
C VAL A 196 -2.34 -24.20 -0.68
N ILE A 197 -3.66 -24.03 -0.68
CA ILE A 197 -4.56 -24.44 -1.76
C ILE A 197 -4.34 -23.48 -2.95
N GLU A 198 -3.11 -23.00 -3.17
CA GLU A 198 -2.74 -22.41 -4.44
C GLU A 198 -2.55 -23.59 -5.39
N GLU A 199 -3.63 -23.93 -6.10
CA GLU A 199 -3.80 -24.08 -7.56
C GLU A 199 -2.59 -24.39 -8.48
N PHE A 200 -1.42 -24.74 -7.96
CA PHE A 200 -0.21 -25.09 -8.69
C PHE A 200 -0.09 -26.59 -8.98
N HIS A 201 -1.22 -27.20 -9.34
CA HIS A 201 -1.24 -28.21 -10.40
C HIS A 201 -0.91 -27.61 -11.79
N ALA A 202 -0.41 -26.37 -11.85
CA ALA A 202 0.31 -25.80 -12.99
C ALA A 202 1.77 -26.29 -13.11
N VAL A 203 2.15 -27.41 -12.47
CA VAL A 203 3.07 -28.33 -13.15
C VAL A 203 2.34 -28.73 -14.43
N ARG A 204 2.61 -28.00 -15.52
CA ARG A 204 2.34 -28.47 -16.87
C ARG A 204 2.72 -29.94 -16.86
N PRO A 205 1.77 -30.88 -16.99
CA PRO A 205 2.13 -32.27 -17.13
C PRO A 205 3.13 -32.29 -18.26
N PHE A 206 4.32 -32.82 -17.95
CA PHE A 206 5.38 -33.13 -18.87
C PHE A 206 4.74 -33.38 -20.23
N ALA A 207 4.93 -32.44 -21.17
CA ALA A 207 4.60 -32.73 -22.54
C ALA A 207 5.46 -33.95 -22.86
N TYR A 208 4.82 -35.12 -22.90
CA TYR A 208 5.35 -36.24 -23.63
C TYR A 208 5.62 -35.66 -25.01
N SER A 209 6.89 -35.42 -25.32
CA SER A 209 7.36 -35.43 -26.69
C SER A 209 7.11 -36.87 -27.16
N GLU A 210 5.85 -37.15 -27.50
CA GLU A 210 5.46 -38.28 -28.30
C GLU A 210 6.10 -38.00 -29.66
N GLN A 211 7.29 -38.56 -29.77
CA GLN A 211 8.04 -38.70 -30.99
C GLN A 211 7.19 -39.63 -31.86
N TYR A 212 6.24 -39.03 -32.59
CA TYR A 212 5.55 -39.69 -33.69
C TYR A 212 6.58 -39.86 -34.81
N GLU A 213 7.25 -41.01 -34.76
CA GLU A 213 7.85 -41.62 -35.92
C GLU A 213 6.68 -42.16 -36.78
N ASP A 214 6.74 -41.86 -38.08
CA ASP A 214 6.04 -42.53 -39.18
C ASP A 214 4.50 -42.37 -39.27
N ASP A 215 4.04 -41.38 -40.04
CA ASP A 215 2.83 -41.56 -40.87
C ASP A 215 2.93 -40.74 -42.17
N ASP A 216 3.35 -41.46 -43.20
CA ASP A 216 3.29 -41.16 -44.62
C ASP A 216 1.83 -41.15 -45.10
N GLY A 217 1.11 -40.04 -44.91
CA GLY A 217 -0.30 -39.93 -45.23
C GLY A 217 -0.72 -38.60 -45.85
N GLU A 218 -0.55 -38.51 -47.17
CA GLU A 218 -1.28 -37.71 -48.16
C GLU A 218 -1.40 -36.17 -47.97
N GLU A 219 -0.72 -35.45 -48.88
CA GLU A 219 -0.96 -34.03 -49.18
C GLU A 219 -2.40 -33.84 -49.70
N GLU A 220 -3.34 -33.50 -48.82
CA GLU A 220 -4.56 -32.85 -49.29
C GLU A 220 -4.31 -31.37 -49.53
N ASP A 221 -4.20 -31.07 -50.82
CA ASP A 221 -4.27 -29.78 -51.48
C ASP A 221 -5.56 -29.02 -51.09
N LEU A 222 -5.56 -28.41 -49.90
CA LEU A 222 -6.61 -27.51 -49.45
C LEU A 222 -6.21 -26.06 -49.73
N GLY A 223 -6.43 -25.69 -50.99
CA GLY A 223 -7.13 -24.46 -51.38
C GLY A 223 -6.66 -23.19 -50.68
N GLU A 224 -5.86 -22.42 -51.42
CA GLU A 224 -5.62 -20.99 -51.25
C GLU A 224 -6.91 -20.22 -50.88
N ILE A 225 -7.13 -20.02 -49.59
CA ILE A 225 -8.16 -19.10 -49.11
C ILE A 225 -7.61 -17.70 -49.35
N VAL A 226 -7.95 -17.14 -50.51
CA VAL A 226 -7.90 -15.71 -50.79
C VAL A 226 -8.87 -15.04 -49.82
N VAL A 227 -8.39 -14.66 -48.63
CA VAL A 227 -9.16 -13.80 -47.73
C VAL A 227 -9.08 -12.39 -48.31
N ASN A 228 -10.15 -12.01 -49.01
CA ASN A 228 -10.34 -10.68 -49.57
C ASN A 228 -10.08 -9.59 -48.51
N ASP A 229 -9.07 -8.78 -48.80
CA ASP A 229 -8.56 -7.62 -48.07
C ASP A 229 -9.45 -6.38 -48.29
N GLU A 230 -10.76 -6.48 -48.06
CA GLU A 230 -11.68 -5.38 -48.39
C GLU A 230 -12.91 -5.26 -47.46
N MET A 231 -12.71 -5.39 -46.15
CA MET A 231 -13.68 -4.87 -45.17
C MET A 231 -13.39 -3.39 -44.91
N HIS A 232 -14.03 -2.58 -45.74
CA HIS A 232 -14.25 -1.16 -45.60
C HIS A 232 -14.48 -0.77 -44.12
N ASN A 233 -13.64 0.14 -43.61
CA ASN A 233 -13.84 0.80 -42.32
C ASN A 233 -14.43 2.20 -42.57
N PRO A 234 -15.76 2.41 -42.58
CA PRO A 234 -16.35 3.71 -42.88
C PRO A 234 -16.30 4.72 -41.71
N LEU A 235 -15.52 4.48 -40.65
CA LEU A 235 -15.51 5.34 -39.45
C LEU A 235 -14.40 6.42 -39.42
N ALA A 236 -13.90 6.85 -40.59
CA ALA A 236 -12.84 7.86 -40.69
C ALA A 236 -13.31 9.28 -41.06
N ALA A 237 -14.62 9.59 -41.02
CA ALA A 237 -15.13 10.90 -41.40
C ALA A 237 -16.15 11.49 -40.41
N MET A 238 -15.72 11.74 -39.17
CA MET A 238 -16.38 12.75 -38.34
C MET A 238 -15.32 13.48 -37.50
N ARG A 239 -14.82 14.59 -38.06
CA ARG A 239 -14.11 15.62 -37.32
C ARG A 239 -15.13 16.33 -36.42
N PRO A 240 -15.03 16.31 -35.09
CA PRO A 240 -15.79 17.25 -34.28
C PRO A 240 -15.11 18.62 -34.41
N GLY A 241 -15.88 19.55 -34.97
CA GLY A 241 -15.57 20.96 -34.98
C GLY A 241 -15.40 21.52 -33.56
N GLU A 242 -14.64 22.59 -33.53
CA GLU A 242 -14.29 23.40 -32.40
C GLU A 242 -15.51 24.12 -31.82
N ASP A 243 -16.26 23.47 -30.92
CA ASP A 243 -17.24 24.16 -30.08
C ASP A 243 -16.71 24.25 -28.65
N GLY A 244 -16.19 25.43 -28.31
CA GLY A 244 -15.66 25.79 -26.99
C GLY A 244 -16.72 25.88 -25.89
N ARG A 245 -17.43 24.79 -25.60
CA ARG A 245 -18.44 24.70 -24.52
C ARG A 245 -18.47 23.32 -23.83
N THR A 246 -17.39 22.84 -23.24
CA THR A 246 -17.43 21.57 -22.47
C THR A 246 -16.61 21.53 -21.17
N ALA A 247 -16.35 22.67 -20.53
CA ALA A 247 -15.78 22.68 -19.17
C ALA A 247 -16.86 22.64 -18.06
N ALA A 248 -18.15 22.83 -18.39
CA ALA A 248 -19.24 22.83 -17.41
C ALA A 248 -20.07 21.53 -17.37
N GLN A 249 -20.03 20.69 -18.41
CA GLN A 249 -20.79 19.42 -18.45
C GLN A 249 -20.05 18.23 -17.83
N ALA A 250 -18.74 18.33 -17.60
CA ALA A 250 -17.98 17.27 -16.92
C ALA A 250 -18.23 17.22 -15.39
N SER A 251 -18.85 18.25 -14.81
CA SER A 251 -19.30 18.21 -13.40
C SER A 251 -20.73 17.70 -13.22
N GLU A 252 -21.52 17.61 -14.29
CA GLU A 252 -22.93 17.24 -14.22
C GLU A 252 -23.11 15.71 -14.22
N THR A 253 -22.25 14.98 -14.94
CA THR A 253 -22.25 13.50 -14.95
C THR A 253 -21.72 12.87 -13.65
N GLY A 254 -20.89 13.58 -12.89
CA GLY A 254 -20.43 13.11 -11.57
C GLY A 254 -21.54 13.11 -10.52
N ALA A 255 -22.46 14.08 -10.61
CA ALA A 255 -23.60 14.17 -9.68
C ALA A 255 -24.66 13.09 -9.95
N THR A 256 -24.85 12.69 -11.21
CA THR A 256 -25.83 11.64 -11.56
C THR A 256 -25.37 10.26 -11.11
N ILE A 257 -24.07 9.94 -11.20
CA ILE A 257 -23.54 8.64 -10.75
C ILE A 257 -23.62 8.50 -9.22
N ALA A 258 -23.37 9.58 -8.48
CA ALA A 258 -23.48 9.55 -7.01
C ALA A 258 -24.94 9.38 -6.55
N ALA A 259 -25.90 10.03 -7.24
CA ALA A 259 -27.31 9.91 -6.94
C ALA A 259 -27.86 8.50 -7.24
N GLU A 260 -27.38 7.86 -8.32
CA GLU A 260 -27.77 6.50 -8.69
C GLU A 260 -27.25 5.47 -7.66
N ALA A 261 -26.00 5.60 -7.21
CA ALA A 261 -25.44 4.75 -6.16
C ALA A 261 -26.16 4.92 -4.80
N GLU A 262 -26.64 6.13 -4.49
CA GLU A 262 -27.46 6.37 -3.29
C GLU A 262 -28.84 5.70 -3.41
N HIS A 263 -29.45 5.74 -4.59
CA HIS A 263 -30.73 5.10 -4.84
C HIS A 263 -30.65 3.57 -4.68
N GLU A 264 -29.61 2.94 -5.23
CA GLU A 264 -29.39 1.50 -5.09
C GLU A 264 -29.22 1.07 -3.63
N ARG A 265 -28.48 1.87 -2.82
CA ARG A 265 -28.32 1.62 -1.38
C ARG A 265 -29.65 1.74 -0.62
N LYS A 266 -30.47 2.75 -0.95
CA LYS A 266 -31.81 2.90 -0.38
C LYS A 266 -32.69 1.71 -0.72
N VAL A 267 -32.75 1.31 -2.00
CA VAL A 267 -33.53 0.14 -2.44
C VAL A 267 -33.10 -1.11 -1.69
N ARG A 268 -31.78 -1.37 -1.58
CA ARG A 268 -31.25 -2.55 -0.88
C ARG A 268 -31.64 -2.60 0.60
N LEU A 269 -31.59 -1.48 1.32
CA LEU A 269 -32.00 -1.42 2.73
C LEU A 269 -33.52 -1.51 2.90
N THR A 270 -34.30 -0.88 2.03
CA THR A 270 -35.77 -1.02 2.05
C THR A 270 -36.20 -2.46 1.76
N SER A 271 -35.51 -3.17 0.85
CA SER A 271 -35.74 -4.61 0.60
C SER A 271 -35.38 -5.50 1.80
N MET A 272 -34.56 -5.04 2.74
CA MET A 272 -34.28 -5.72 4.02
C MET A 272 -35.36 -5.47 5.09
N GLY A 273 -36.40 -4.70 4.78
CA GLY A 273 -37.55 -4.45 5.66
C GLY A 273 -37.46 -3.18 6.50
N PHE A 274 -36.44 -2.33 6.28
CA PHE A 274 -36.33 -1.06 6.98
C PHE A 274 -37.26 0.00 6.37
N SER A 275 -37.83 0.88 7.20
CA SER A 275 -38.65 1.99 6.71
C SER A 275 -37.78 3.01 5.97
N GLU A 276 -38.28 3.59 4.88
CA GLU A 276 -37.54 4.57 4.08
C GLU A 276 -37.07 5.78 4.92
N ALA A 277 -37.87 6.20 5.90
CA ALA A 277 -37.53 7.26 6.83
C ALA A 277 -36.36 6.89 7.76
N ASP A 278 -36.27 5.63 8.19
CA ASP A 278 -35.15 5.16 9.00
C ASP A 278 -33.89 5.02 8.16
N VAL A 279 -34.00 4.46 6.94
CA VAL A 279 -32.90 4.32 5.99
C VAL A 279 -32.28 5.69 5.66
N ALA A 280 -33.09 6.72 5.42
CA ALA A 280 -32.60 8.07 5.16
C ALA A 280 -31.83 8.65 6.36
N ARG A 281 -32.35 8.47 7.58
CA ARG A 281 -31.67 8.89 8.82
C ARG A 281 -30.37 8.13 9.06
N GLY A 282 -30.39 6.82 8.83
CA GLY A 282 -29.22 5.94 8.95
C GLY A 282 -28.12 6.30 7.96
N LEU A 283 -28.44 6.47 6.67
CA LEU A 283 -27.48 6.87 5.63
C LEU A 283 -26.90 8.26 5.90
N THR A 284 -27.70 9.22 6.39
CA THR A 284 -27.20 10.55 6.77
C THR A 284 -26.20 10.46 7.91
N ARG A 285 -26.48 9.63 8.93
CA ARG A 285 -25.59 9.43 10.09
C ARG A 285 -24.32 8.65 9.73
N ALA A 286 -24.42 7.73 8.78
CA ALA A 286 -23.34 6.89 8.27
C ALA A 286 -22.54 7.52 7.12
N ASN A 287 -22.78 8.80 6.80
CA ASN A 287 -22.13 9.50 5.68
C ASN A 287 -22.21 8.74 4.34
N GLY A 288 -23.36 8.09 4.11
CA GLY A 288 -23.65 7.31 2.90
C GLY A 288 -23.22 5.84 2.93
N ASP A 289 -22.52 5.36 3.96
CA ASP A 289 -22.12 3.94 4.06
C ASP A 289 -23.30 3.05 4.46
N ALA A 290 -23.67 2.09 3.60
CA ALA A 290 -24.80 1.20 3.82
C ALA A 290 -24.57 0.15 4.91
N ALA A 291 -23.33 -0.32 5.10
CA ALA A 291 -23.00 -1.31 6.12
C ALA A 291 -23.07 -0.69 7.52
N VAL A 292 -22.56 0.54 7.65
CA VAL A 292 -22.65 1.31 8.89
C VAL A 292 -24.09 1.75 9.16
N ALA A 293 -24.85 2.15 8.13
CA ALA A 293 -26.27 2.49 8.27
C ALA A 293 -27.08 1.30 8.80
N ALA A 294 -26.85 0.08 8.30
CA ALA A 294 -27.52 -1.13 8.81
C ALA A 294 -27.25 -1.38 10.30
N GLY A 295 -26.05 -1.06 10.79
CA GLY A 295 -25.71 -1.14 12.21
C GLY A 295 -26.46 -0.15 13.10
N PHE A 296 -26.83 1.03 12.56
CA PHE A 296 -27.66 2.01 13.28
C PHE A 296 -29.16 1.71 13.23
N LEU A 297 -29.58 0.85 12.31
CA LEU A 297 -30.97 0.45 12.11
C LEU A 297 -31.37 -0.77 12.96
N THR A 298 -30.49 -1.25 13.83
CA THR A 298 -30.82 -2.31 14.79
C THR A 298 -32.05 -1.93 15.60
N PHE A 299 -33.03 -2.83 15.53
CA PHE A 299 -34.43 -2.65 15.86
C PHE A 299 -34.69 -1.85 17.15
N PRO A 300 -35.67 -0.91 17.15
CA PRO A 300 -36.21 -0.41 18.40
C PRO A 300 -36.78 -1.61 19.18
N THR A 301 -36.18 -1.90 20.32
CA THR A 301 -36.70 -2.85 21.32
C THR A 301 -38.04 -2.41 21.84
#